data_AF-A0A530QJF8-F1
#
_entry.id   AF-A0A530QJF8-F1
#
_cell.length_a   1.000
_cell.length_b   1.000
_cell.length_c   1.000
_cell.angle_alpha   90.00
_cell.angle_beta   90.00
_cell.angle_gamma   90.00
#
_symmetry.space_group_name_H-M   'P 1'
#
loop_
_entity.id
_entity.type
_entity.pdbx_description
1 polymer ?
#
loop_
_entity_poly.entity_id
_entity_poly.type
_entity_poly.pdbx_seq_one_letter_code
_entity_poly.pdbx_strand_id
1 'polypeptide(L)' 'MAQERESHREDVVGRANVEDTPELLAYYDELARHKAGALWTVANKIEPWEPKSQSVPVVWRYRDLRAHVLR' A
#
# COMPACT_ATOMS: atom_id res chain seq x y z
N MET A 1 -6.01 -21.31 3.16
CA MET A 1 -5.52 -20.36 4.16
C MET A 1 -5.95 -18.98 3.69
N ALA A 2 -6.86 -18.32 4.41
CA ALA A 2 -7.21 -16.94 4.09
C ALA A 2 -5.94 -16.10 4.27
N GLN A 3 -5.52 -15.41 3.21
CA GLN A 3 -4.38 -14.51 3.28
C GLN A 3 -4.70 -13.41 4.29
N GLU A 4 -3.78 -13.11 5.20
CA GLU A 4 -3.92 -11.99 6.12
C GLU A 4 -4.05 -10.72 5.27
N ARG A 5 -5.24 -10.11 5.27
CA ARG A 5 -5.55 -8.94 4.43
C ARG A 5 -5.14 -7.68 5.18
N GLU A 6 -4.30 -6.87 4.56
CA GLU A 6 -3.89 -5.58 5.11
C GLU A 6 -5.12 -4.64 5.12
N SER A 7 -5.50 -4.14 6.30
CA SER A 7 -6.61 -3.19 6.41
C SER A 7 -6.10 -1.77 6.23
N HIS A 8 -6.62 -1.08 5.21
CA HIS A 8 -6.30 0.32 4.92
C HIS A 8 -7.42 1.28 5.32
N ARG A 9 -8.28 0.90 6.26
CA ARG A 9 -9.42 1.73 6.70
C ARG A 9 -8.96 2.99 7.43
N GLU A 10 -9.64 4.10 7.17
CA GLU A 10 -9.43 5.35 7.90
C GLU A 10 -10.78 5.97 8.25
N ASP A 11 -10.96 6.37 9.51
CA ASP A 11 -12.18 7.04 9.98
C ASP A 11 -12.12 8.55 9.71
N VAL A 12 -12.05 8.90 8.42
CA VAL A 12 -11.94 10.28 7.93
C VAL A 12 -12.88 10.46 6.74
N VAL A 13 -13.61 11.58 6.69
CA VAL A 13 -14.52 11.89 5.58
C VAL A 13 -13.77 11.86 4.25
N GLY A 14 -14.32 11.15 3.26
CA GLY A 14 -13.70 10.97 1.94
C GLY A 14 -12.68 9.84 1.88
N ARG A 15 -12.44 9.09 2.97
CA ARG A 15 -11.58 7.90 2.99
C ARG A 15 -12.41 6.62 3.02
N ALA A 16 -11.81 5.55 2.52
CA ALA A 16 -12.42 4.23 2.59
C ALA A 16 -12.48 3.75 4.05
N ASN A 17 -13.67 3.37 4.51
CA ASN A 17 -13.91 2.85 5.86
C ASN A 17 -14.93 1.70 5.88
N VAL A 18 -14.80 0.75 4.94
CA VAL A 18 -15.68 -0.43 4.89
C VAL A 18 -15.15 -1.49 5.84
N GLU A 19 -15.99 -1.94 6.77
CA GLU A 19 -15.66 -3.03 7.70
C GLU A 19 -15.73 -4.39 7.02
N ASP A 20 -14.76 -5.27 7.34
CA ASP A 20 -14.75 -6.62 6.82
C ASP A 20 -15.79 -7.48 7.56
N THR A 21 -16.82 -7.90 6.85
CA THR A 21 -17.77 -8.93 7.30
C THR A 21 -17.44 -10.27 6.63
N PRO A 22 -17.90 -11.41 7.17
CA PRO A 22 -17.73 -12.72 6.51
C PRO A 22 -18.21 -12.74 5.06
N GLU A 23 -19.30 -12.04 4.75
CA GLU A 23 -19.89 -11.93 3.42
C GLU A 23 -18.99 -11.13 2.47
N LEU A 24 -18.43 -10.01 2.94
CA LEU A 24 -17.49 -9.21 2.15
C LEU A 24 -16.18 -9.96 1.87
N LEU A 25 -15.69 -10.74 2.84
CA LEU A 25 -14.51 -11.57 2.64
C LEU A 25 -14.75 -12.63 1.56
N ALA A 26 -15.90 -13.29 1.58
CA ALA A 26 -16.29 -14.25 0.54
C ALA A 26 -16.41 -13.56 -0.83
N TYR A 27 -17.00 -12.36 -0.88
CA TYR A 27 -17.09 -11.56 -2.09
C TYR A 27 -15.70 -11.18 -2.65
N TYR A 28 -14.75 -10.79 -1.80
CA TYR A 28 -13.39 -10.51 -2.24
C TYR A 28 -12.68 -11.75 -2.79
N ASP A 29 -12.92 -12.93 -2.19
CA ASP A 29 -12.42 -14.19 -2.72
C ASP A 29 -12.99 -14.51 -4.11
N GLU A 30 -14.26 -14.17 -4.37
CA GLU A 30 -14.87 -14.31 -5.69
C GLU A 30 -14.24 -13.35 -6.71
N LEU A 31 -14.07 -12.06 -6.37
CA LEU A 31 -13.41 -11.07 -7.24
C LEU A 31 -12.00 -11.50 -7.64
N ALA A 32 -11.24 -12.06 -6.70
CA ALA A 32 -9.88 -12.52 -6.95
C ALA A 32 -9.79 -13.60 -8.05
N ARG A 33 -10.83 -14.45 -8.19
CA ARG A 33 -10.92 -15.47 -9.26
C ARG A 33 -10.99 -14.83 -10.65
N HIS A 34 -11.49 -13.61 -10.73
CA HIS A 34 -11.60 -12.81 -11.95
C HIS A 34 -10.43 -11.83 -12.15
N LYS A 35 -9.37 -11.94 -11.34
CA LYS A 35 -8.24 -10.98 -11.33
C LYS A 35 -8.70 -9.55 -11.02
N ALA A 36 -9.77 -9.40 -10.24
CA ALA A 36 -10.30 -8.14 -9.77
C ALA A 36 -10.13 -8.01 -8.25
N GLY A 37 -10.30 -6.79 -7.76
CA GLY A 37 -10.32 -6.47 -6.34
C GLY A 37 -11.20 -5.26 -6.07
N ALA A 38 -11.68 -5.15 -4.84
CA ALA A 38 -12.50 -4.03 -4.42
C ALA A 38 -11.61 -2.81 -4.12
N LEU A 39 -11.82 -1.68 -4.81
CA LEU A 39 -10.97 -0.49 -4.71
C LEU A 39 -10.80 0.02 -3.27
N TRP A 40 -11.88 0.01 -2.47
CA TRP A 40 -11.86 0.50 -1.09
C TRP A 40 -10.93 -0.31 -0.16
N THR A 41 -10.48 -1.50 -0.57
CA THR A 41 -9.49 -2.29 0.19
C THR A 41 -8.08 -1.72 0.09
N VAL A 42 -7.79 -0.87 -0.91
CA VAL A 42 -6.46 -0.29 -1.16
C VAL A 42 -6.46 1.23 -1.36
N ALA A 43 -7.62 1.85 -1.54
CA ALA A 43 -7.78 3.26 -1.92
C ALA A 43 -6.92 4.20 -1.08
N ASN A 44 -7.00 4.07 0.26
CA ASN A 44 -6.29 4.95 1.17
C ASN A 44 -4.76 4.86 1.07
N LYS A 45 -4.21 3.71 0.63
CA LYS A 45 -2.77 3.51 0.43
C LYS A 45 -2.26 4.11 -0.89
N ILE A 46 -3.08 4.03 -1.95
CA ILE A 46 -2.67 4.43 -3.30
C ILE A 46 -3.05 5.87 -3.64
N GLU A 47 -4.02 6.44 -2.95
CA GLU A 47 -4.46 7.84 -3.10
C GLU A 47 -4.11 8.64 -1.84
N PRO A 48 -2.85 9.06 -1.64
CA PRO A 48 -2.53 10.00 -0.59
C PRO A 48 -3.15 11.38 -0.92
N TRP A 49 -3.52 12.15 0.11
CA TRP A 49 -4.08 13.50 -0.06
C TRP A 49 -3.17 14.45 -0.86
N GLU A 50 -1.86 14.24 -0.75
CA GLU A 50 -0.83 14.95 -1.49
C GLU A 50 0.28 13.96 -1.90
N PRO A 51 1.10 14.27 -2.91
CA PRO A 51 2.18 13.39 -3.33
C PRO A 51 3.13 13.05 -2.19
N LYS A 52 3.19 11.77 -1.81
CA LYS A 52 4.10 11.26 -0.78
C LYS A 52 5.22 10.44 -1.41
N SER A 53 6.42 11.02 -1.47
CA SER A 53 7.60 10.32 -1.97
C SER A 53 7.92 9.09 -1.12
N GLN A 54 8.20 7.96 -1.78
CA GLN A 54 8.80 6.79 -1.13
C GLN A 54 10.31 6.96 -0.92
N SER A 55 10.93 7.85 -1.68
CA SER A 55 12.36 8.17 -1.55
C SER A 55 12.61 9.12 -0.39
N VAL A 56 13.65 8.84 0.38
CA VAL A 56 14.20 9.76 1.37
C VAL A 56 15.34 10.59 0.75
N PRO A 57 15.53 11.86 1.15
CA PRO A 57 16.69 12.62 0.73
C PRO A 57 17.99 11.98 1.26
N VAL A 58 18.95 11.75 0.36
CA VAL A 58 20.26 11.17 0.71
C VAL A 58 21.37 12.04 0.12
N VAL A 59 22.43 12.27 0.91
CA VAL A 59 23.66 12.93 0.45
C VAL A 59 24.78 11.91 0.42
N TRP A 60 25.32 11.67 -0.78
CA TRP A 60 26.47 10.80 -0.98
C TRP A 60 27.76 11.59 -1.05
N ARG A 61 28.58 11.48 0.00
CA ARG A 61 29.88 12.15 0.05
C ARG A 61 30.89 11.38 -0.79
N TYR A 62 31.56 12.09 -1.69
CA TYR A 62 32.60 11.52 -2.55
C TYR A 62 33.69 10.76 -1.78
N ARG A 63 34.17 11.32 -0.65
CA ARG A 63 35.22 10.68 0.17
C ARG A 63 34.80 9.30 0.69
N ASP A 64 33.52 9.14 0.99
CA ASP A 64 32.97 7.93 1.61
C ASP A 64 32.81 6.83 0.54
N LEU A 65 32.45 7.21 -0.69
CA LEU A 65 32.19 6.26 -1.78
C LEU A 65 33.42 5.91 -2.63
N ARG A 66 34.41 6.80 -2.77
CA ARG A 66 35.56 6.61 -3.69
C ARG A 66 36.27 5.27 -3.47
N ALA A 67 36.48 4.89 -2.21
CA ALA A 67 37.18 3.65 -1.86
C ALA A 67 36.36 2.38 -2.13
N HIS A 68 35.04 2.48 -2.33
CA HIS A 68 34.21 1.35 -2.74
C HIS A 68 34.17 1.17 -4.26
N VAL A 69 34.41 2.24 -5.03
CA VAL A 69 34.39 2.23 -6.50
C VAL A 69 35.73 1.79 -7.10
N LEU A 70 36.86 2.17 -6.47
CA LEU A 70 38.21 1.92 -7.00
C LEU A 70 38.87 0.62 -6.49
N ARG A 71 38.10 -0.32 -5.94
CA ARG A 71 38.62 -1.64 -5.52
C ARG A 71 38.72 -2.61 -6.68
#